data_AF-A0A7W7N5P3-F1
#
_entry.id   AF-A0A7W7N5P3-F1
#
_cell.length_a   1.000
_cell.length_b   1.000
_cell.length_c   1.000
_cell.angle_alpha   90.00
_cell.angle_beta   90.00
_cell.angle_gamma   90.00
#
_symmetry.space_group_name_H-M   'P 1'
#
loop_
_entity.id
_entity.type
_entity.pdbx_description
1 polymer ?
#
loop_
_entity_poly.entity_id
_entity_poly.type
_entity_poly.pdbx_seq_one_letter_code
_entity_poly.pdbx_strand_id
1 'polypeptide(L)'
;MKQISILGCGWLGFPLAKKLIKKGYSVKGSTTSENKLSILENVGINPFLVILSEVEGSSENIVEFLAESEILIIDIPPKLRTVDPNSEKKIFVEKIKNLIPFIEKSTVKKVLFVSSTSVYGDDNDFVSEETITNPETESGKQLLLAEALLQNNKNFETTILRFGGLIGEDRHPVKFLAGKENLENPDTPINLIHLYDCISIIKEIINQSKWNEVFNAVAPFHPSREEYYTQKAIETNLPEPKFSTEKSNIKKIISSEKIETVLNYQFKLENY
;
A
#
# COMPACT_ATOMS: atom_id res chain seq x y z
N MET A 1 17.10 20.54 5.06
CA MET A 1 15.72 20.02 5.05
C MET A 1 15.82 18.56 4.64
N LYS A 2 15.18 17.61 5.35
CA LYS A 2 15.25 16.19 4.95
C LYS A 2 14.47 15.96 3.67
N GLN A 3 15.03 15.20 2.74
CA GLN A 3 14.40 14.93 1.45
C GLN A 3 13.89 13.50 1.35
N ILE A 4 12.66 13.37 0.83
CA ILE A 4 11.96 12.10 0.64
C ILE A 4 11.57 11.95 -0.83
N SER A 5 11.87 10.79 -1.40
CA SER A 5 11.38 10.40 -2.72
C SER A 5 10.18 9.48 -2.57
N ILE A 6 9.09 9.76 -3.28
CA ILE A 6 7.87 8.94 -3.31
C ILE A 6 7.69 8.42 -4.73
N LEU A 7 7.96 7.13 -4.89
CA LEU A 7 7.76 6.42 -6.14
C LEU A 7 6.29 6.04 -6.26
N GLY A 8 5.53 6.81 -7.03
CA GLY A 8 4.08 6.67 -7.18
C GLY A 8 3.27 7.71 -6.40
N CYS A 9 3.12 8.91 -6.94
CA CYS A 9 2.19 9.92 -6.43
C CYS A 9 0.76 9.69 -6.93
N GLY A 10 0.21 8.52 -6.60
CA GLY A 10 -1.16 8.12 -6.89
C GLY A 10 -2.14 8.52 -5.79
N TRP A 11 -3.14 7.66 -5.58
CA TRP A 11 -4.21 7.87 -4.60
C TRP A 11 -3.70 8.02 -3.15
N LEU A 12 -2.66 7.27 -2.76
CA LEU A 12 -2.01 7.40 -1.45
C LEU A 12 -0.83 8.38 -1.49
N GLY A 13 0.11 8.20 -2.43
CA GLY A 13 1.34 8.97 -2.48
C GLY A 13 1.15 10.48 -2.67
N PHE A 14 0.14 10.92 -3.42
CA PHE A 14 -0.13 12.35 -3.62
C PHE A 14 -0.56 13.09 -2.34
N PRO A 15 -1.63 12.65 -1.61
CA PRO A 15 -1.98 13.28 -0.34
C PRO A 15 -0.91 13.08 0.73
N LEU A 16 -0.18 11.96 0.73
CA LEU A 16 0.99 11.74 1.60
C LEU A 16 2.06 12.80 1.37
N ALA A 17 2.47 13.04 0.13
CA ALA A 17 3.46 14.03 -0.24
C ALA A 17 3.11 15.43 0.29
N LYS A 18 1.84 15.84 0.11
CA LYS A 18 1.34 17.13 0.62
C LYS A 18 1.44 17.23 2.14
N LYS A 19 1.19 16.13 2.86
CA LYS A 19 1.28 16.10 4.33
C LYS A 19 2.73 16.12 4.81
N LEU A 20 3.66 15.49 4.08
CA LEU A 20 5.09 15.54 4.36
C LEU A 20 5.67 16.94 4.09
N ILE A 21 5.29 17.61 3.00
CA ILE A 21 5.69 19.00 2.74
C ILE A 21 5.23 19.92 3.87
N LYS A 22 3.97 19.77 4.34
CA LYS A 22 3.45 20.52 5.49
C LYS A 22 4.21 20.24 6.81
N LYS A 23 4.92 19.11 6.90
CA LYS A 23 5.80 18.77 8.03
C LYS A 23 7.24 19.24 7.83
N GLY A 24 7.52 19.97 6.75
CA GLY A 24 8.83 20.57 6.47
C GLY A 24 9.81 19.62 5.76
N TYR A 25 9.33 18.60 5.06
CA TYR A 25 10.17 17.78 4.17
C TYR A 25 10.20 18.35 2.76
N SER A 26 11.34 18.24 2.08
CA SER A 26 11.40 18.35 0.62
C SER A 26 10.93 17.03 0.02
N VAL A 27 9.96 17.05 -0.89
CA VAL A 27 9.42 15.81 -1.48
C VAL A 27 9.64 15.80 -2.98
N LYS A 28 10.34 14.76 -3.46
CA LYS A 28 10.36 14.36 -4.86
C LYS A 28 9.27 13.34 -5.09
N GLY A 29 8.38 13.58 -6.05
CA GLY A 29 7.23 12.71 -6.32
C GLY A 29 7.25 12.23 -7.75
N SER A 30 7.08 10.92 -7.96
CA SER A 30 7.07 10.37 -9.31
C SER A 30 5.68 10.02 -9.84
N THR A 31 5.55 10.05 -11.16
CA THR A 31 4.37 9.62 -11.93
C THR A 31 4.81 8.96 -13.22
N THR A 32 3.94 8.16 -13.84
CA THR A 32 4.15 7.63 -15.20
C THR A 32 3.41 8.46 -16.26
N SER A 33 2.77 9.56 -15.87
CA SER A 33 1.92 10.38 -16.75
C SER A 33 2.40 11.82 -16.74
N GLU A 34 2.85 12.31 -17.90
CA GLU A 34 3.39 13.66 -18.10
C GLU A 34 2.40 14.75 -17.68
N ASN A 35 1.12 14.58 -18.00
CA ASN A 35 0.07 15.54 -17.65
C ASN A 35 -0.13 15.72 -16.13
N LYS A 36 0.44 14.83 -15.29
CA LYS A 36 0.40 14.97 -13.83
C LYS A 36 1.58 15.75 -13.26
N LEU A 37 2.64 16.02 -14.02
CA LEU A 37 3.84 16.70 -13.50
C LEU A 37 3.49 18.10 -12.96
N SER A 38 2.73 18.89 -13.72
CA SER A 38 2.27 20.22 -13.28
C SER A 38 1.34 20.16 -12.06
N ILE A 39 0.52 19.10 -11.94
CA ILE A 39 -0.36 18.90 -10.78
C ILE A 39 0.46 18.68 -9.50
N LEU A 40 1.56 17.93 -9.59
CA LEU A 40 2.49 17.71 -8.48
C LEU A 40 3.22 19.02 -8.12
N GLU A 41 3.76 19.71 -9.12
CA GLU A 41 4.50 20.96 -8.93
C GLU A 41 3.65 22.05 -8.26
N ASN A 42 2.39 22.19 -8.68
CA ASN A 42 1.45 23.18 -8.15
C ASN A 42 1.17 23.03 -6.64
N VAL A 43 1.47 21.87 -6.04
CA VAL A 43 1.34 21.64 -4.59
C VAL A 43 2.69 21.55 -3.87
N GLY A 44 3.77 21.96 -4.53
CA GLY A 44 5.13 22.02 -3.98
C GLY A 44 5.90 20.69 -4.01
N ILE A 45 5.42 19.69 -4.76
CA ILE A 45 6.14 18.42 -4.97
C ILE A 45 7.08 18.61 -6.15
N ASN A 46 8.36 18.26 -6.01
CA ASN A 46 9.29 18.23 -7.13
C ASN A 46 8.98 17.01 -8.04
N PRO A 47 8.46 17.21 -9.26
CA PRO A 47 7.88 16.13 -10.04
C PRO A 47 8.93 15.38 -10.88
N PHE A 48 8.80 14.04 -10.95
CA PHE A 48 9.62 13.20 -11.82
C PHE A 48 8.76 12.27 -12.66
N LEU A 49 9.06 12.17 -13.96
CA LEU A 49 8.50 11.12 -14.81
C LEU A 49 9.36 9.86 -14.66
N VAL A 50 8.86 8.87 -13.93
CA VAL A 50 9.59 7.61 -13.66
C VAL A 50 8.77 6.45 -14.17
N ILE A 51 9.34 5.71 -15.11
CA ILE A 51 8.79 4.45 -15.63
C ILE A 51 9.82 3.37 -15.33
N LEU A 52 9.46 2.43 -14.46
CA LEU A 52 10.33 1.28 -14.19
C LEU A 52 10.27 0.33 -15.40
N SER A 53 11.43 0.11 -16.01
CA SER A 53 11.63 -0.84 -17.10
C SER A 53 11.93 -2.24 -16.58
N GLU A 54 11.66 -3.23 -17.42
CA GLU A 54 12.13 -4.61 -17.23
C GLU A 54 13.58 -4.79 -17.71
N VAL A 55 14.12 -3.80 -18.42
CA VAL A 55 15.47 -3.80 -18.98
C VAL A 55 16.38 -2.91 -18.14
N GLU A 56 17.53 -3.46 -17.77
CA GLU A 56 18.55 -2.80 -16.95
C GLU A 56 19.12 -1.56 -17.68
N GLY A 57 19.33 -0.46 -16.95
CA GLY A 57 20.03 0.73 -17.46
C GLY A 57 19.18 1.82 -18.13
N SER A 58 17.89 1.62 -18.39
CA SER A 58 17.02 2.64 -19.00
C SER A 58 16.33 3.50 -17.93
N SER A 59 17.04 4.46 -17.33
CA SER A 59 16.41 5.31 -16.29
C SER A 59 17.18 6.58 -15.94
N GLU A 60 17.44 7.45 -16.92
CA GLU A 60 18.10 8.74 -16.68
C GLU A 60 17.42 9.55 -15.55
N ASN A 61 16.08 9.47 -15.46
CA ASN A 61 15.33 10.16 -14.42
C ASN A 61 15.38 9.51 -13.02
N ILE A 62 15.75 8.23 -12.86
CA ILE A 62 15.75 7.58 -11.54
C ILE A 62 16.91 8.10 -10.68
N VAL A 63 18.08 8.33 -11.28
CA VAL A 63 19.24 8.86 -10.56
C VAL A 63 18.91 10.23 -9.97
N GLU A 64 18.37 11.14 -10.79
CA GLU A 64 17.96 12.47 -10.33
C GLU A 64 16.79 12.42 -9.35
N PHE A 65 15.83 11.52 -9.56
CA PHE A 65 14.70 11.30 -8.65
C PHE A 65 15.17 10.85 -7.26
N LEU A 66 16.20 10.01 -7.16
CA LEU A 66 16.74 9.52 -5.88
C LEU A 66 17.81 10.44 -5.29
N ALA A 67 18.43 11.31 -6.10
CA ALA A 67 19.52 12.19 -5.66
C ALA A 67 19.14 12.97 -4.39
N GLU A 68 20.04 13.00 -3.42
CA GLU A 68 19.93 13.73 -2.14
C GLU A 68 18.79 13.28 -1.21
N SER A 69 18.07 12.21 -1.56
CA SER A 69 16.96 11.69 -0.74
C SER A 69 17.50 10.74 0.32
N GLU A 70 16.99 10.85 1.55
CA GLU A 70 17.35 9.95 2.66
C GLU A 70 16.41 8.75 2.73
N ILE A 71 15.14 8.97 2.34
CA ILE A 71 14.05 8.00 2.41
C ILE A 71 13.43 7.84 1.01
N LEU A 72 13.21 6.60 0.61
CA LEU A 72 12.39 6.23 -0.53
C LEU A 72 11.10 5.55 -0.04
N ILE A 73 9.95 6.06 -0.47
CA ILE A 73 8.66 5.41 -0.29
C ILE A 73 8.26 4.81 -1.64
N ILE A 74 8.08 3.49 -1.69
CA ILE A 74 7.64 2.77 -2.88
C ILE A 74 6.14 2.52 -2.74
N ASP A 75 5.33 3.34 -3.42
CA ASP A 75 3.85 3.32 -3.44
C ASP A 75 3.34 3.02 -4.86
N ILE A 76 3.79 1.89 -5.40
CA ILE A 76 3.33 1.39 -6.71
C ILE A 76 2.80 -0.05 -6.58
N PRO A 77 1.61 -0.35 -7.13
CA PRO A 77 1.09 -1.71 -7.11
C PRO A 77 1.72 -2.57 -8.20
N PRO A 78 1.72 -3.91 -8.06
CA PRO A 78 1.85 -4.82 -9.19
C PRO A 78 0.72 -4.51 -10.18
N LYS A 79 1.02 -3.92 -11.35
CA LYS A 79 0.00 -3.63 -12.36
C LYS A 79 -0.60 -4.96 -12.86
N LEU A 80 -1.86 -5.22 -12.50
CA LEU A 80 -2.61 -6.41 -12.92
C LEU A 80 -3.01 -6.40 -14.40
N ARG A 81 -2.91 -5.25 -15.10
CA ARG A 81 -3.72 -5.02 -16.31
C ARG A 81 -3.14 -5.47 -17.65
N THR A 82 -1.96 -6.10 -17.68
CA THR A 82 -1.33 -6.59 -18.93
C THR A 82 -0.33 -7.70 -18.63
N VAL A 83 -0.75 -8.74 -17.93
CA VAL A 83 0.02 -9.99 -17.87
C VAL A 83 -0.86 -11.03 -18.54
N ASP A 84 -0.40 -11.55 -19.68
CA ASP A 84 -0.94 -12.78 -20.25
C ASP A 84 -0.95 -13.82 -19.11
N PRO A 85 -2.09 -14.46 -18.80
CA PRO A 85 -2.16 -15.50 -17.77
C PRO A 85 -1.13 -16.62 -17.94
N ASN A 86 -0.58 -16.80 -19.16
CA ASN A 86 0.48 -17.76 -19.48
C ASN A 86 1.90 -17.19 -19.33
N SER A 87 2.06 -15.91 -18.98
CA SER A 87 3.37 -15.32 -18.76
C SER A 87 3.86 -15.67 -17.36
N GLU A 88 4.84 -16.57 -17.26
CA GLU A 88 5.59 -16.84 -16.03
C GLU A 88 6.40 -15.63 -15.54
N LYS A 89 6.42 -14.52 -16.29
CA LYS A 89 7.26 -13.36 -16.03
C LYS A 89 6.69 -12.55 -14.87
N LYS A 90 7.41 -12.55 -13.75
CA LYS A 90 7.13 -11.73 -12.57
C LYS A 90 7.55 -10.27 -12.80
N ILE A 91 6.83 -9.58 -13.69
CA ILE A 91 7.16 -8.22 -14.17
C ILE A 91 7.38 -7.21 -13.04
N PHE A 92 6.57 -7.26 -11.97
CA PHE A 92 6.73 -6.33 -10.85
C PHE A 92 8.01 -6.61 -10.06
N VAL A 93 8.33 -7.89 -9.85
CA VAL A 93 9.54 -8.32 -9.14
C VAL A 93 10.79 -7.86 -9.90
N GLU A 94 10.83 -8.03 -11.23
CA GLU A 94 11.96 -7.56 -12.05
C GLU A 94 12.09 -6.03 -12.02
N LYS A 95 10.99 -5.28 -12.00
CA LYS A 95 11.03 -3.81 -11.86
C LYS A 95 11.64 -3.38 -10.52
N ILE A 96 11.28 -4.05 -9.42
CA ILE A 96 11.88 -3.78 -8.11
C ILE A 96 13.36 -4.18 -8.09
N LYS A 97 13.70 -5.33 -8.65
CA LYS A 97 15.09 -5.79 -8.78
C LYS A 97 15.95 -4.78 -9.57
N ASN A 98 15.44 -4.25 -10.68
CA ASN A 98 16.13 -3.26 -11.49
C ASN A 98 16.23 -1.88 -10.81
N LEU A 99 15.34 -1.57 -9.87
CA LEU A 99 15.40 -0.34 -9.08
C LEU A 99 16.51 -0.39 -8.02
N ILE A 100 16.76 -1.56 -7.43
CA ILE A 100 17.71 -1.73 -6.31
C ILE A 100 19.10 -1.13 -6.59
N PRO A 101 19.78 -1.39 -7.72
CA PRO A 101 21.09 -0.81 -8.01
C PRO A 101 21.12 0.72 -8.00
N PHE A 102 20.00 1.38 -8.34
CA PHE A 102 19.90 2.84 -8.25
C PHE A 102 19.74 3.31 -6.80
N ILE A 103 18.97 2.59 -5.99
CA ILE A 103 18.85 2.87 -4.55
C ILE A 103 20.22 2.74 -3.88
N GLU A 104 20.94 1.64 -4.14
CA GLU A 104 22.25 1.36 -3.55
C GLU A 104 23.30 2.42 -3.87
N LYS A 105 23.27 2.98 -5.09
CA LYS A 105 24.17 4.04 -5.54
C LYS A 105 23.75 5.44 -5.08
N SER A 106 22.55 5.58 -4.51
CA SER A 106 22.01 6.86 -4.06
C SER A 106 22.35 7.16 -2.59
N THR A 107 21.89 8.31 -2.11
CA THR A 107 21.95 8.69 -0.69
C THR A 107 20.87 8.03 0.17
N VAL A 108 19.93 7.29 -0.44
CA VAL A 108 18.83 6.64 0.29
C VAL A 108 19.40 5.60 1.24
N LYS A 109 18.99 5.66 2.50
CA LYS A 109 19.34 4.68 3.54
C LYS A 109 18.13 3.95 4.10
N LYS A 110 16.93 4.41 3.77
CA LYS A 110 15.67 3.94 4.33
C LYS A 110 14.64 3.77 3.23
N VAL A 111 14.06 2.58 3.15
CA VAL A 111 13.02 2.25 2.19
C VAL A 111 11.75 1.89 2.96
N LEU A 112 10.64 2.55 2.65
CA LEU A 112 9.31 2.12 3.06
C LEU A 112 8.62 1.53 1.85
N PHE A 113 8.28 0.24 1.91
CA PHE A 113 7.58 -0.45 0.84
C PHE A 113 6.10 -0.61 1.22
N VAL A 114 5.22 -0.02 0.40
CA VAL A 114 3.77 -0.20 0.55
C VAL A 114 3.39 -1.54 -0.08
N SER A 115 3.06 -2.49 0.78
CA SER A 115 2.62 -3.84 0.43
C SER A 115 1.13 -4.04 0.80
N SER A 116 0.68 -5.29 0.83
CA SER A 116 -0.70 -5.68 1.02
C SER A 116 -0.80 -6.90 1.94
N THR A 117 -1.88 -6.99 2.72
CA THR A 117 -2.21 -8.20 3.49
C THR A 117 -2.59 -9.39 2.60
N SER A 118 -2.70 -9.21 1.29
CA SER A 118 -2.85 -10.31 0.31
C SER A 118 -1.63 -11.23 0.21
N VAL A 119 -0.53 -10.95 0.93
CA VAL A 119 0.59 -11.89 1.13
C VAL A 119 0.21 -13.07 2.03
N TYR A 120 -0.90 -12.95 2.78
CA TYR A 120 -1.45 -14.02 3.61
C TYR A 120 -2.58 -14.75 2.86
N GLY A 121 -2.55 -16.09 2.90
CA GLY A 121 -3.65 -16.93 2.44
C GLY A 121 -4.86 -16.86 3.37
N ASP A 122 -5.93 -17.55 3.03
CA ASP A 122 -7.17 -17.59 3.83
C ASP A 122 -7.19 -18.71 4.89
N ASP A 123 -6.09 -19.47 5.02
CA ASP A 123 -5.95 -20.64 5.91
C ASP A 123 -5.92 -20.32 7.42
N ASN A 124 -5.85 -19.04 7.81
CA ASN A 124 -5.71 -18.61 9.20
C ASN A 124 -6.80 -17.62 9.58
N ASP A 125 -7.48 -17.90 10.70
CA ASP A 125 -8.52 -17.03 11.26
C ASP A 125 -7.93 -15.75 11.86
N PHE A 126 -6.75 -15.82 12.46
CA PHE A 126 -6.07 -14.67 13.06
C PHE A 126 -4.65 -14.57 12.52
N VAL A 127 -4.33 -13.40 11.95
CA VAL A 127 -3.08 -13.17 11.22
C VAL A 127 -2.33 -12.00 11.83
N SER A 128 -1.08 -12.24 12.20
CA SER A 128 -0.13 -11.22 12.64
C SER A 128 1.07 -11.15 11.69
N GLU A 129 2.01 -10.27 11.96
CA GLU A 129 3.27 -10.19 11.22
C GLU A 129 4.10 -11.48 11.30
N GLU A 130 3.92 -12.28 12.36
CA GLU A 130 4.59 -13.57 12.57
C GLU A 130 3.92 -14.74 11.83
N THR A 131 2.71 -14.54 11.31
CA THR A 131 2.01 -15.58 10.54
C THR A 131 2.75 -15.85 9.24
N ILE A 132 2.94 -17.13 8.92
CA ILE A 132 3.59 -17.56 7.68
C ILE A 132 2.78 -17.04 6.48
N THR A 133 3.44 -16.32 5.59
CA THR A 133 2.84 -15.82 4.36
C THR A 133 2.60 -16.96 3.37
N ASN A 134 1.40 -17.04 2.80
CA ASN A 134 0.99 -18.05 1.82
C ASN A 134 0.07 -17.42 0.76
N PRO A 135 0.57 -16.53 -0.11
CA PRO A 135 -0.28 -15.78 -1.03
C PRO A 135 -0.90 -16.69 -2.10
N GLU A 136 -2.22 -16.61 -2.23
CA GLU A 136 -2.98 -17.35 -3.24
C GLU A 136 -3.01 -16.63 -4.60
N THR A 137 -2.99 -15.29 -4.58
CA THR A 137 -3.07 -14.46 -5.79
C THR A 137 -1.69 -14.14 -6.38
N GLU A 138 -1.62 -13.99 -7.70
CA GLU A 138 -0.37 -13.61 -8.38
C GLU A 138 0.17 -12.24 -7.94
N SER A 139 -0.71 -11.30 -7.61
CA SER A 139 -0.29 -10.02 -7.03
C SER A 139 0.31 -10.21 -5.63
N GLY A 140 -0.31 -11.03 -4.77
CA GLY A 140 0.23 -11.37 -3.45
C GLY A 140 1.62 -12.04 -3.55
N LYS A 141 1.79 -12.99 -4.47
CA LYS A 141 3.07 -13.66 -4.72
C LYS A 141 4.15 -12.68 -5.17
N GLN A 142 3.83 -11.76 -6.09
CA GLN A 142 4.80 -10.76 -6.54
C GLN A 142 5.16 -9.74 -5.45
N LEU A 143 4.19 -9.35 -4.60
CA LEU A 143 4.45 -8.49 -3.45
C LEU A 143 5.39 -9.18 -2.46
N LEU A 144 5.11 -10.42 -2.07
CA LEU A 144 5.96 -11.17 -1.13
C LEU A 144 7.41 -11.30 -1.63
N LEU A 145 7.60 -11.54 -2.93
CA LEU A 145 8.93 -11.59 -3.52
C LEU A 145 9.62 -10.22 -3.55
N ALA A 146 8.88 -9.15 -3.81
CA ALA A 146 9.41 -7.78 -3.75
C ALA A 146 9.78 -7.37 -2.30
N GLU A 147 8.96 -7.73 -1.31
CA GLU A 147 9.28 -7.55 0.12
C GLU A 147 10.64 -8.21 0.43
N ALA A 148 10.80 -9.48 0.07
CA ALA A 148 12.03 -10.22 0.32
C ALA A 148 13.25 -9.60 -0.38
N LEU A 149 13.12 -9.11 -1.62
CA LEU A 149 14.23 -8.43 -2.32
C LEU A 149 14.70 -7.17 -1.58
N LEU A 150 13.75 -6.36 -1.09
CA LEU A 150 14.07 -5.11 -0.40
C LEU A 150 14.57 -5.35 1.03
N GLN A 151 14.01 -6.32 1.76
CA GLN A 151 14.42 -6.64 3.13
C GLN A 151 15.79 -7.33 3.20
N ASN A 152 16.15 -8.14 2.21
CA ASN A 152 17.45 -8.81 2.18
C ASN A 152 18.59 -7.90 1.71
N ASN A 153 18.30 -6.66 1.30
CA ASN A 153 19.33 -5.71 0.93
C ASN A 153 20.07 -5.18 2.16
N LYS A 154 21.41 -5.09 2.09
CA LYS A 154 22.26 -4.63 3.21
C LYS A 154 22.69 -3.17 3.12
N ASN A 155 22.39 -2.49 2.01
CA ASN A 155 22.82 -1.10 1.77
C ASN A 155 21.82 -0.06 2.31
N PHE A 156 20.60 -0.48 2.62
CA PHE A 156 19.53 0.34 3.19
C PHE A 156 18.65 -0.51 4.13
N GLU A 157 18.01 0.16 5.08
CA GLU A 157 17.02 -0.44 5.97
C GLU A 157 15.64 -0.41 5.32
N THR A 158 14.87 -1.49 5.44
CA THR A 158 13.55 -1.60 4.79
C THR A 158 12.45 -1.84 5.81
N THR A 159 11.43 -0.99 5.80
CA THR A 159 10.15 -1.28 6.49
C THR A 159 9.07 -1.65 5.48
N ILE A 160 8.42 -2.77 5.73
CA ILE A 160 7.28 -3.25 4.95
C ILE A 160 5.98 -2.83 5.65
N LEU A 161 5.08 -2.18 4.92
CA LEU A 161 3.78 -1.78 5.42
C LEU A 161 2.69 -2.49 4.61
N ARG A 162 2.10 -3.55 5.18
CA ARG A 162 1.06 -4.37 4.55
C ARG A 162 -0.31 -3.78 4.82
N PHE A 163 -0.87 -3.04 3.87
CA PHE A 163 -2.22 -2.48 4.03
C PHE A 163 -3.31 -3.53 3.79
N GLY A 164 -4.40 -3.42 4.55
CA GLY A 164 -5.67 -4.05 4.21
C GLY A 164 -6.36 -3.40 3.01
N GLY A 165 -7.66 -3.67 2.86
CA GLY A 165 -8.51 -3.04 1.86
C GLY A 165 -8.55 -1.52 2.04
N LEU A 166 -7.93 -0.82 1.10
CA LEU A 166 -7.84 0.64 1.12
C LEU A 166 -9.20 1.29 0.88
N ILE A 167 -9.62 2.16 1.82
CA ILE A 167 -10.85 2.96 1.71
C ILE A 167 -10.58 4.46 1.89
N GLY A 168 -11.46 5.27 1.33
CA GLY A 168 -11.50 6.73 1.48
C GLY A 168 -12.73 7.32 0.79
N GLU A 169 -12.90 8.64 0.89
CA GLU A 169 -14.09 9.36 0.39
C GLU A 169 -14.40 9.07 -1.09
N ASP A 170 -13.37 9.09 -1.93
CA ASP A 170 -13.46 8.83 -3.37
C ASP A 170 -13.38 7.33 -3.72
N ARG A 171 -12.88 6.50 -2.80
CA ARG A 171 -12.60 5.07 -2.98
C ARG A 171 -13.27 4.25 -1.88
N HIS A 172 -14.49 3.78 -2.13
CA HIS A 172 -15.16 2.87 -1.19
C HIS A 172 -15.78 1.67 -1.93
N PRO A 173 -15.49 0.41 -1.52
CA PRO A 173 -16.01 -0.79 -2.18
C PRO A 173 -17.54 -0.84 -2.27
N VAL A 174 -18.25 -0.23 -1.32
CA VAL A 174 -19.72 -0.12 -1.32
C VAL A 174 -20.27 0.40 -2.66
N LYS A 175 -19.59 1.33 -3.33
CA LYS A 175 -20.03 1.89 -4.62
C LYS A 175 -20.10 0.82 -5.73
N PHE A 176 -19.33 -0.26 -5.61
CA PHE A 176 -19.32 -1.38 -6.55
C PHE A 176 -20.21 -2.55 -6.13
N LEU A 177 -20.62 -2.59 -4.87
CA LEU A 177 -21.45 -3.64 -4.29
C LEU A 177 -22.93 -3.24 -4.21
N ALA A 178 -23.22 -1.95 -4.10
CA ALA A 178 -24.56 -1.40 -4.00
C ALA A 178 -25.48 -1.96 -5.10
N GLY A 179 -26.65 -2.45 -4.68
CA GLY A 179 -27.68 -3.03 -5.55
C GLY A 179 -27.32 -4.37 -6.20
N LYS A 180 -26.15 -4.95 -5.92
CA LYS A 180 -25.85 -6.32 -6.36
C LYS A 180 -26.57 -7.34 -5.49
N GLU A 181 -26.91 -8.47 -6.11
CA GLU A 181 -27.56 -9.59 -5.44
C GLU A 181 -26.67 -10.83 -5.47
N ASN A 182 -26.96 -11.79 -4.58
CA ASN A 182 -26.24 -13.04 -4.42
C ASN A 182 -24.73 -12.85 -4.20
N LEU A 183 -24.35 -11.82 -3.45
CA LEU A 183 -22.95 -11.63 -3.06
C LEU A 183 -22.52 -12.73 -2.10
N GLU A 184 -21.45 -13.44 -2.45
CA GLU A 184 -20.91 -14.52 -1.63
C GLU A 184 -20.17 -14.00 -0.39
N ASN A 185 -19.96 -14.92 0.55
CA ASN A 185 -19.16 -14.73 1.76
C ASN A 185 -19.69 -13.60 2.67
N PRO A 186 -20.97 -13.64 3.09
CA PRO A 186 -21.57 -12.62 3.95
C PRO A 186 -20.82 -12.42 5.26
N ASP A 187 -20.39 -13.51 5.88
CA ASP A 187 -19.85 -13.59 7.24
C ASP A 187 -18.31 -13.55 7.30
N THR A 188 -17.63 -13.27 6.18
CA THR A 188 -16.18 -13.03 6.21
C THR A 188 -15.89 -11.69 6.86
N PRO A 189 -14.93 -11.61 7.79
CA PRO A 189 -14.52 -10.34 8.38
C PRO A 189 -13.91 -9.40 7.34
N ILE A 190 -14.28 -8.13 7.39
CA ILE A 190 -13.57 -7.11 6.60
C ILE A 190 -12.21 -6.80 7.22
N ASN A 191 -11.25 -6.44 6.38
CA ASN A 191 -9.94 -5.97 6.81
C ASN A 191 -9.64 -4.70 6.04
N LEU A 192 -10.09 -3.55 6.54
CA LEU A 192 -10.01 -2.27 5.85
C LEU A 192 -9.04 -1.31 6.54
N ILE A 193 -8.49 -0.38 5.77
CA ILE A 193 -7.74 0.76 6.29
C ILE A 193 -8.06 2.03 5.51
N HIS A 194 -8.38 3.10 6.23
CA HIS A 194 -8.73 4.39 5.68
C HIS A 194 -7.48 5.19 5.30
N LEU A 195 -7.56 5.97 4.22
CA LEU A 195 -6.48 6.81 3.70
C LEU A 195 -5.84 7.70 4.78
N TYR A 196 -6.66 8.21 5.70
CA TYR A 196 -6.18 9.01 6.83
C TYR A 196 -5.18 8.24 7.70
N ASP A 197 -5.51 6.99 8.06
CA ASP A 197 -4.66 6.14 8.87
C ASP A 197 -3.43 5.69 8.09
N CYS A 198 -3.57 5.35 6.79
CA CYS A 198 -2.42 5.04 5.93
C CYS A 198 -1.35 6.14 5.98
N ILE A 199 -1.76 7.40 5.77
CA ILE A 199 -0.85 8.55 5.78
C ILE A 199 -0.26 8.78 7.18
N SER A 200 -1.08 8.61 8.22
CA SER A 200 -0.66 8.87 9.60
C SER A 200 0.35 7.84 10.08
N ILE A 201 0.13 6.55 9.80
CA ILE A 201 1.05 5.45 10.11
C ILE A 201 2.39 5.63 9.39
N ILE A 202 2.38 5.95 8.08
CA ILE A 202 3.62 6.22 7.33
C ILE A 202 4.42 7.36 7.99
N LYS A 203 3.72 8.43 8.41
CA LYS A 203 4.36 9.54 9.11
C LYS A 203 4.94 9.11 10.47
N GLU A 204 4.26 8.27 11.22
CA GLU A 204 4.77 7.76 12.50
C GLU A 204 5.99 6.87 12.32
N ILE A 205 5.99 5.99 11.32
CA ILE A 205 7.16 5.17 10.96
C ILE A 205 8.38 6.07 10.68
N ILE A 206 8.20 7.12 9.88
CA ILE A 206 9.27 8.07 9.55
C ILE A 206 9.72 8.86 10.79
N ASN A 207 8.77 9.41 11.55
CA ASN A 207 9.03 10.27 12.71
C ASN A 207 9.76 9.51 13.84
N GLN A 208 9.31 8.29 14.11
CA GLN A 208 9.87 7.43 15.16
C GLN A 208 11.05 6.58 14.67
N SER A 209 11.43 6.71 13.39
CA SER A 209 12.51 5.94 12.75
C SER A 209 12.38 4.43 12.93
N LYS A 210 11.18 3.88 12.70
CA LYS A 210 10.91 2.43 12.77
C LYS A 210 11.28 1.75 11.45
N TRP A 211 12.56 1.42 11.31
CA TRP A 211 13.14 0.77 10.14
C TRP A 211 13.44 -0.71 10.41
N ASN A 212 13.55 -1.53 9.36
CA ASN A 212 13.71 -3.00 9.46
C ASN A 212 12.52 -3.71 10.12
N GLU A 213 11.33 -3.16 9.96
CA GLU A 213 10.09 -3.69 10.52
C GLU A 213 9.15 -4.20 9.44
N VAL A 214 8.24 -5.08 9.84
CA VAL A 214 7.01 -5.39 9.11
C VAL A 214 5.84 -4.91 9.96
N PHE A 215 4.87 -4.24 9.35
CA PHE A 215 3.63 -3.82 9.98
C PHE A 215 2.43 -4.22 9.14
N ASN A 216 1.46 -4.85 9.77
CA ASN A 216 0.10 -5.03 9.24
C ASN A 216 -0.73 -3.80 9.59
N ALA A 217 -1.28 -3.17 8.57
CA ALA A 217 -2.02 -1.92 8.68
C ALA A 217 -3.48 -2.13 8.25
N VAL A 218 -4.28 -2.49 9.24
CA VAL A 218 -5.73 -2.67 9.19
C VAL A 218 -6.31 -2.01 10.42
N ALA A 219 -7.48 -1.38 10.37
CA ALA A 219 -8.11 -0.91 11.60
C ALA A 219 -8.59 -2.10 12.45
N PRO A 220 -8.53 -2.03 13.79
CA PRO A 220 -9.07 -3.06 14.70
C PRO A 220 -10.61 -3.03 14.71
N PHE A 221 -11.21 -3.18 13.53
CA PHE A 221 -12.64 -3.11 13.25
C PHE A 221 -12.95 -4.08 12.10
N HIS A 222 -13.48 -5.24 12.47
CA HIS A 222 -13.69 -6.37 11.57
C HIS A 222 -15.13 -6.89 11.59
N PRO A 223 -16.16 -6.04 11.36
CA PRO A 223 -17.51 -6.55 11.16
C PRO A 223 -17.55 -7.50 9.95
N SER A 224 -18.63 -8.27 9.84
CA SER A 224 -18.83 -9.08 8.64
C SER A 224 -19.00 -8.20 7.40
N ARG A 225 -18.71 -8.77 6.23
CA ARG A 225 -18.95 -8.08 4.94
C ARG A 225 -20.39 -7.64 4.77
N GLU A 226 -21.34 -8.50 5.11
CA GLU A 226 -22.76 -8.18 5.02
C GLU A 226 -23.14 -7.01 5.93
N GLU A 227 -22.80 -7.08 7.23
CA GLU A 227 -23.10 -5.99 8.17
C GLU A 227 -22.48 -4.67 7.71
N TYR A 228 -21.19 -4.67 7.36
CA TYR A 228 -20.47 -3.46 7.00
C TYR A 228 -21.00 -2.83 5.71
N TYR A 229 -21.13 -3.61 4.62
CA TYR A 229 -21.49 -3.03 3.33
C TYR A 229 -22.97 -2.67 3.24
N THR A 230 -23.85 -3.37 3.95
CA THR A 230 -25.26 -2.98 4.08
C THR A 230 -25.37 -1.66 4.84
N GLN A 231 -24.74 -1.56 6.02
CA GLN A 231 -24.74 -0.32 6.81
C GLN A 231 -24.13 0.85 6.03
N LYS A 232 -23.01 0.64 5.33
CA LYS A 232 -22.40 1.71 4.52
C LYS A 232 -23.26 2.13 3.35
N ALA A 233 -24.01 1.22 2.73
CA ALA A 233 -24.92 1.57 1.65
C ALA A 233 -26.02 2.50 2.16
N ILE A 234 -26.58 2.21 3.33
CA ILE A 234 -27.58 3.05 4.02
C ILE A 234 -27.00 4.44 4.32
N GLU A 235 -25.82 4.51 4.96
CA GLU A 235 -25.16 5.79 5.30
C GLU A 235 -24.88 6.67 4.07
N THR A 236 -24.63 6.05 2.92
CA THR A 236 -24.28 6.74 1.69
C THR A 236 -25.46 6.93 0.73
N ASN A 237 -26.69 6.60 1.16
CA ASN A 237 -27.91 6.63 0.34
C ASN A 237 -27.78 5.84 -0.97
N LEU A 238 -27.12 4.68 -0.91
CA LEU A 238 -27.00 3.74 -2.03
C LEU A 238 -27.94 2.54 -1.83
N PRO A 239 -28.37 1.88 -2.92
CA PRO A 239 -29.13 0.64 -2.82
C PRO A 239 -28.35 -0.42 -2.04
N GLU A 240 -29.03 -1.06 -1.09
CA GLU A 240 -28.41 -2.11 -0.27
C GLU A 240 -27.95 -3.29 -1.13
N PRO A 241 -26.74 -3.82 -0.88
CA PRO A 241 -26.32 -5.11 -1.42
C PRO A 241 -27.11 -6.25 -0.78
N LYS A 242 -27.36 -7.33 -1.52
CA LYS A 242 -27.92 -8.58 -0.97
C LYS A 242 -26.90 -9.71 -1.05
N PHE A 243 -26.60 -10.31 0.09
CA PHE A 243 -25.68 -11.44 0.18
C PHE A 243 -26.42 -12.78 0.09
N SER A 244 -25.67 -13.82 -0.27
CA SER A 244 -26.16 -15.20 -0.19
C SER A 244 -26.25 -15.66 1.27
N THR A 245 -27.04 -16.70 1.54
CA THR A 245 -27.13 -17.30 2.88
C THR A 245 -26.00 -18.29 3.19
N GLU A 246 -25.13 -18.56 2.21
CA GLU A 246 -24.06 -19.53 2.35
C GLU A 246 -22.92 -18.94 3.18
N LYS A 247 -22.56 -19.62 4.27
CA LYS A 247 -21.46 -19.19 5.13
C LYS A 247 -20.11 -19.36 4.45
N SER A 248 -19.23 -18.41 4.68
CA SER A 248 -17.85 -18.45 4.23
C SER A 248 -16.99 -19.33 5.14
N ASN A 249 -16.06 -20.04 4.51
CA ASN A 249 -14.93 -20.67 5.21
C ASN A 249 -13.80 -19.68 5.53
N ILE A 250 -13.88 -18.43 5.04
CA ILE A 250 -12.85 -17.41 5.24
C ILE A 250 -13.17 -16.63 6.52
N LYS A 251 -12.34 -16.79 7.55
CA LYS A 251 -12.46 -16.12 8.85
C LYS A 251 -11.30 -15.19 9.19
N LYS A 252 -10.44 -14.91 8.20
CA LYS A 252 -9.21 -14.13 8.36
C LYS A 252 -9.45 -12.72 8.92
N ILE A 253 -8.91 -12.48 10.10
CA ILE A 253 -8.76 -11.19 10.77
C ILE A 253 -7.28 -10.86 10.83
N ILE A 254 -6.91 -9.68 10.31
CA ILE A 254 -5.54 -9.17 10.38
C ILE A 254 -5.38 -8.31 11.62
N SER A 255 -4.47 -8.68 12.51
CA SER A 255 -4.12 -7.90 13.70
C SER A 255 -3.39 -6.60 13.35
N SER A 256 -3.74 -5.53 14.07
CA SER A 256 -3.06 -4.23 14.05
C SER A 256 -2.23 -3.97 15.31
N GLU A 257 -2.14 -4.95 16.21
CA GLU A 257 -1.57 -4.78 17.55
C GLU A 257 -0.15 -4.22 17.53
N LYS A 258 0.68 -4.65 16.57
CA LYS A 258 2.05 -4.15 16.44
C LYS A 258 2.10 -2.67 16.10
N ILE A 259 1.19 -2.16 15.28
CA ILE A 259 1.08 -0.72 15.01
C ILE A 259 0.68 0.03 16.27
N GLU A 260 -0.33 -0.45 16.98
CA GLU A 260 -0.83 0.19 18.19
C GLU A 260 0.24 0.24 19.28
N THR A 261 1.01 -0.82 19.45
CA THR A 261 2.03 -0.94 20.50
C THR A 261 3.37 -0.31 20.13
N VAL A 262 3.90 -0.56 18.93
CA VAL A 262 5.24 -0.09 18.52
C VAL A 262 5.24 1.37 18.09
N LEU A 263 4.16 1.83 17.46
CA LEU A 263 4.01 3.23 17.04
C LEU A 263 3.20 4.07 18.05
N ASN A 264 2.64 3.46 19.10
CA ASN A 264 1.68 4.10 19.99
C ASN A 264 0.54 4.79 19.20
N TYR A 265 0.08 4.12 18.14
CA TYR A 265 -0.87 4.67 17.19
C TYR A 265 -2.30 4.33 17.58
N GLN A 266 -3.21 5.31 17.47
CA GLN A 266 -4.63 5.11 17.65
C GLN A 266 -5.36 5.31 16.32
N PHE A 267 -6.08 4.30 15.88
CA PHE A 267 -6.88 4.35 14.66
C PHE A 267 -8.06 5.30 14.83
N LYS A 268 -8.36 6.04 13.76
CA LYS A 268 -9.51 6.94 13.72
C LYS A 268 -10.76 6.17 13.29
N LEU A 269 -11.31 5.38 14.22
CA LEU A 269 -12.37 4.40 13.95
C LEU A 269 -13.67 5.02 13.42
N GLU A 270 -13.93 6.31 13.67
CA GLU A 270 -15.08 6.99 13.08
C GLU A 270 -15.02 7.14 11.54
N ASN A 271 -13.89 6.82 10.90
CA ASN A 271 -13.75 6.84 9.44
C ASN A 271 -14.18 5.53 8.75
N TYR A 272 -14.55 4.50 9.51
CA TYR A 272 -14.87 3.15 9.02
C TYR A 272 -16.39 2.97 9.10
#